data_AF-A0A5N3P394-F1
#
_entry.id   AF-A0A5N3P394-F1
#
_cell.length_a   1.000
_cell.length_b   1.000
_cell.length_c   1.000
_cell.angle_alpha   90.00
_cell.angle_beta   90.00
_cell.angle_gamma   90.00
#
_symmetry.space_group_name_H-M   'P 1'
#
loop_
_entity.id
_entity.type
_entity.pdbx_description
1 polymer ?
#
loop_
_entity_poly.entity_id
_entity_poly.type
_entity_poly.pdbx_seq_one_letter_code
_entity_poly.pdbx_strand_id
1 'polypeptide(L)'
;MERCRVKTFVTSNGDEMNILLNANGSPAYWPNLYATQKLRNTRRSPRTIYNILRPIGMATDWMASQARDFSERMIHEDPLLFEETSILADFLALSIRAQKDWLKVEPARTGSSPRPNVSNSLEKVRTSHKVMTESPREHLSAAAAAANIRGVAGYLDWIYTLRKHPNRLANFDPERQILAKEGLDHFRKQTPRVKASGDDDESLWAMEFHHCLIIESIVLPGSEENPWADAFVKDRNYLIWRLFLETGARRGEIHNIKVSDFDLSKYRVTLRVSKTIPRTVPYKPKTSALVHEYIERHWRHLPKTARRAGYLFTSRDGDRLSLRSINLLFQTLRSVAPDIPNWVTPHTMRRTWNERFSEMIDAQTGDDKSTEEQERKIRNRLMGWTPQSKMAEKYLRRHTRRKADEISEKMFQDVEIVGDKIGDTNGA
;
A
#
# COMPACT_ATOMS: atom_id res chain seq x y z
N MET A 1 -12.80 -13.80 -24.71
CA MET A 1 -11.46 -13.30 -25.09
C MET A 1 -10.52 -13.55 -23.92
N GLU A 2 -9.43 -14.30 -24.15
CA GLU A 2 -8.34 -14.41 -23.17
C GLU A 2 -7.66 -13.04 -23.02
N ARG A 3 -7.17 -12.69 -21.83
CA ARG A 3 -6.69 -11.33 -21.49
C ARG A 3 -5.33 -11.35 -20.83
N CYS A 4 -4.57 -10.28 -21.03
CA CYS A 4 -3.22 -10.08 -20.51
C CYS A 4 -3.15 -10.29 -19.00
N ARG A 5 -2.26 -11.19 -18.55
CA ARG A 5 -2.11 -11.55 -17.13
C ARG A 5 -0.66 -11.46 -16.67
N VAL A 6 -0.47 -11.01 -15.43
CA VAL A 6 0.86 -10.98 -14.80
C VAL A 6 1.11 -12.32 -14.11
N LYS A 7 2.17 -13.01 -14.49
CA LYS A 7 2.63 -14.24 -13.83
C LYS A 7 3.81 -13.91 -12.91
N THR A 8 3.71 -14.37 -11.67
CA THR A 8 4.77 -14.26 -10.66
C THR A 8 5.50 -15.59 -10.55
N PHE A 9 6.83 -15.56 -10.49
CA PHE A 9 7.67 -16.74 -10.28
C PHE A 9 8.93 -16.39 -9.48
N VAL A 10 9.60 -17.40 -8.95
CA VAL A 10 10.85 -17.24 -8.18
C VAL A 10 12.00 -17.75 -9.04
N THR A 11 13.08 -16.99 -9.16
CA THR A 11 14.28 -17.43 -9.88
C THR A 11 15.06 -18.49 -9.11
N SER A 12 16.00 -19.15 -9.77
CA SER A 12 17.00 -20.02 -9.14
C SER A 12 17.74 -19.34 -7.98
N ASN A 13 17.87 -18.01 -8.02
CA ASN A 13 18.56 -17.21 -7.02
C ASN A 13 17.63 -16.77 -5.86
N GLY A 14 16.36 -17.19 -5.86
CA GLY A 14 15.38 -16.87 -4.81
C GLY A 14 14.66 -15.53 -4.98
N ASP A 15 14.89 -14.81 -6.08
CA ASP A 15 14.25 -13.52 -6.36
C ASP A 15 12.86 -13.69 -6.96
N GLU A 16 11.87 -13.00 -6.41
CA GLU A 16 10.53 -12.95 -6.97
C GLU A 16 10.49 -12.03 -8.22
N MET A 17 10.04 -12.57 -9.35
CA MET A 17 9.87 -11.86 -10.63
C MET A 17 8.44 -11.86 -11.11
N ASN A 18 8.10 -10.85 -11.92
CA ASN A 18 6.80 -10.69 -12.55
C ASN A 18 7.01 -10.49 -14.05
N ILE A 19 6.26 -11.25 -14.85
CA ILE A 19 6.19 -11.09 -16.31
C ILE A 19 4.74 -10.86 -16.72
N LEU A 20 4.53 -9.97 -17.68
CA LEU A 20 3.25 -9.82 -18.35
C LEU A 20 3.16 -10.82 -19.50
N LEU A 21 2.09 -11.60 -19.53
CA LEU A 21 1.74 -12.51 -20.61
C LEU A 21 0.61 -11.92 -21.44
N ASN A 22 0.70 -12.03 -22.75
CA ASN A 22 -0.36 -11.73 -23.71
C ASN A 22 -1.53 -12.72 -23.56
N ALA A 23 -2.64 -12.42 -24.24
CA ALA A 23 -3.81 -13.30 -24.30
C ALA A 23 -3.46 -14.74 -24.72
N ASN A 24 -2.59 -14.90 -25.73
CA ASN A 24 -2.10 -16.19 -26.23
C ASN A 24 -1.06 -16.87 -25.30
N GLY A 25 -0.79 -16.32 -24.12
CA GLY A 25 0.15 -16.88 -23.15
C GLY A 25 1.64 -16.58 -23.42
N SER A 26 1.98 -15.91 -24.53
CA SER A 26 3.37 -15.51 -24.81
C SER A 26 3.79 -14.29 -23.96
N PRO A 27 5.07 -14.13 -23.61
CA PRO A 27 5.53 -12.93 -22.91
C PRO A 27 5.36 -11.67 -23.76
N ALA A 28 4.72 -10.64 -23.19
CA ALA A 28 4.60 -9.33 -23.83
C ALA A 28 5.99 -8.65 -23.86
N TYR A 29 6.63 -8.58 -25.03
CA TYR A 29 8.03 -8.18 -25.16
C TYR A 29 8.31 -6.80 -24.54
N TRP A 30 7.63 -5.75 -25.00
CA TRP A 30 7.89 -4.37 -24.58
C TRP A 30 7.54 -4.08 -23.11
N PRO A 31 6.39 -4.53 -22.56
CA PRO A 31 6.11 -4.41 -21.14
C PRO A 31 7.13 -5.12 -20.25
N ASN A 32 7.63 -6.30 -20.68
CA ASN A 32 8.64 -7.04 -19.92
C ASN A 32 10.03 -6.41 -20.05
N LEU A 33 10.36 -5.80 -21.18
CA LEU A 33 11.58 -5.01 -21.35
C LEU A 33 11.55 -3.76 -20.45
N TYR A 34 10.42 -3.06 -20.37
CA TYR A 34 10.22 -1.96 -19.43
C TYR A 34 10.41 -2.40 -17.97
N ALA A 35 9.82 -3.53 -17.59
CA ALA A 35 9.93 -4.05 -16.24
C ALA A 35 11.37 -4.41 -15.87
N THR A 36 12.14 -4.96 -16.79
CA THR A 36 13.55 -5.33 -16.58
C THR A 36 14.48 -4.12 -16.63
N GLN A 37 14.41 -3.28 -17.67
CA GLN A 37 15.34 -2.16 -17.87
C GLN A 37 15.04 -0.93 -16.99
N LYS A 38 13.79 -0.64 -16.68
CA LYS A 38 13.40 0.55 -15.89
C LYS A 38 13.03 0.20 -14.46
N LEU A 39 12.07 -0.71 -14.27
CA LEU A 39 11.50 -0.94 -12.95
C LEU A 39 12.44 -1.73 -12.02
N ARG A 40 13.13 -2.76 -12.54
CA ARG A 40 14.11 -3.53 -11.75
C ARG A 40 15.40 -2.75 -11.49
N ASN A 41 15.95 -2.08 -12.50
CA ASN A 41 17.16 -1.27 -12.33
C ASN A 41 16.97 -0.15 -11.29
N THR A 42 15.75 0.33 -11.09
CA THR A 42 15.41 1.28 -10.01
C THR A 42 15.08 0.61 -8.66
N ARG A 43 15.43 -0.67 -8.48
CA ARG A 43 15.24 -1.48 -7.26
C ARG A 43 13.80 -1.48 -6.73
N ARG A 44 12.79 -1.43 -7.62
CA ARG A 44 11.38 -1.50 -7.21
C ARG A 44 11.04 -2.88 -6.66
N SER A 45 10.22 -2.93 -5.61
CA SER A 45 9.76 -4.20 -5.03
C SER A 45 8.93 -5.03 -6.05
N PRO A 46 8.96 -6.37 -5.99
CA PRO A 46 8.18 -7.23 -6.88
C PRO A 46 6.69 -6.85 -6.92
N ARG A 47 6.10 -6.54 -5.77
CA ARG A 47 4.70 -6.09 -5.68
C ARG A 47 4.45 -4.77 -6.43
N THR A 48 5.40 -3.85 -6.41
CA THR A 48 5.29 -2.59 -7.16
C THR A 48 5.34 -2.86 -8.66
N ILE A 49 6.24 -3.75 -9.11
CA ILE A 49 6.34 -4.14 -10.52
C ILE A 49 5.03 -4.80 -10.97
N TYR A 50 4.48 -5.72 -10.18
CA TYR A 50 3.16 -6.31 -10.44
C TYR A 50 2.06 -5.25 -10.60
N ASN A 51 2.00 -4.29 -9.67
CA ASN A 51 1.00 -3.23 -9.69
C ASN A 51 1.15 -2.27 -10.89
N ILE A 52 2.32 -2.19 -11.53
CA ILE A 52 2.57 -1.39 -12.74
C ILE A 52 2.28 -2.21 -14.01
N LEU A 53 2.72 -3.48 -14.05
CA LEU A 53 2.48 -4.36 -15.20
C LEU A 53 1.00 -4.67 -15.42
N ARG A 54 0.22 -4.79 -14.34
CA ARG A 54 -1.21 -5.08 -14.42
C ARG A 54 -2.00 -4.05 -15.23
N PRO A 55 -1.94 -2.73 -14.96
CA PRO A 55 -2.63 -1.73 -15.78
C PRO A 55 -2.05 -1.59 -17.19
N ILE A 56 -0.76 -1.88 -17.41
CA ILE A 56 -0.20 -1.99 -18.76
C ILE A 56 -0.87 -3.14 -19.54
N GLY A 57 -1.10 -4.29 -18.88
CA GLY A 57 -1.89 -5.39 -19.46
C GLY A 57 -3.32 -4.98 -19.77
N MET A 58 -3.97 -4.21 -18.89
CA MET A 58 -5.31 -3.66 -19.15
C MET A 58 -5.35 -2.77 -20.39
N ALA A 59 -4.39 -1.84 -20.53
CA ALA A 59 -4.27 -1.01 -21.71
C ALA A 59 -4.00 -1.82 -22.98
N THR A 60 -3.21 -2.90 -22.87
CA THR A 60 -2.94 -3.84 -23.96
C THR A 60 -4.22 -4.55 -24.41
N ASP A 61 -5.04 -5.02 -23.47
CA ASP A 61 -6.33 -5.66 -23.78
C ASP A 61 -7.32 -4.69 -24.44
N TRP A 62 -7.36 -3.43 -23.98
CA TRP A 62 -8.20 -2.38 -24.57
C TRP A 62 -7.79 -2.07 -26.01
N MET A 63 -6.51 -2.03 -26.30
CA MET A 63 -6.00 -1.82 -27.65
C MET A 63 -6.25 -3.02 -28.56
N ALA A 64 -6.08 -4.23 -28.03
CA ALA A 64 -6.39 -5.45 -28.76
C ALA A 64 -7.88 -5.53 -29.16
N SER A 65 -8.81 -5.00 -28.35
CA SER A 65 -10.22 -4.95 -28.73
C SER A 65 -10.53 -3.95 -29.85
N GLN A 66 -9.61 -3.01 -30.12
CA GLN A 66 -9.66 -2.11 -31.28
C GLN A 66 -8.93 -2.72 -32.50
N ALA A 67 -8.62 -4.02 -32.48
CA ALA A 67 -7.87 -4.73 -33.51
C ALA A 67 -6.49 -4.14 -33.83
N ARG A 68 -5.84 -3.50 -32.84
CA ARG A 68 -4.47 -2.96 -32.97
C ARG A 68 -3.55 -3.56 -31.91
N ASP A 69 -2.32 -3.92 -32.28
CA ASP A 69 -1.31 -4.32 -31.30
C ASP A 69 -0.79 -3.07 -30.59
N PHE A 70 -0.94 -3.03 -29.26
CA PHE A 70 -0.59 -1.86 -28.46
C PHE A 70 0.89 -1.48 -28.59
N SER A 71 1.78 -2.46 -28.54
CA SER A 71 3.20 -2.15 -28.48
C SER A 71 3.77 -1.88 -29.88
N GLU A 72 3.28 -2.61 -30.91
CA GLU A 72 3.60 -2.32 -32.31
C GLU A 72 3.12 -0.92 -32.71
N ARG A 73 1.89 -0.52 -32.36
CA ARG A 73 1.38 0.82 -32.66
C ARG A 73 2.25 1.92 -32.08
N MET A 74 2.56 1.82 -30.78
CA MET A 74 3.38 2.82 -30.07
C MET A 74 4.81 2.92 -30.63
N ILE A 75 5.28 1.92 -31.40
CA ILE A 75 6.67 1.78 -31.87
C ILE A 75 6.81 1.84 -33.40
N HIS A 76 5.72 1.71 -34.16
CA HIS A 76 5.76 1.69 -35.62
C HIS A 76 4.70 2.59 -36.28
N GLU A 77 3.43 2.55 -35.86
CA GLU A 77 2.39 3.42 -36.43
C GLU A 77 2.54 4.90 -35.94
N ASP A 78 2.28 5.13 -34.66
CA ASP A 78 1.37 6.22 -34.25
C ASP A 78 1.27 6.33 -32.71
N PRO A 79 1.24 7.53 -32.11
CA PRO A 79 0.98 7.68 -30.68
C PRO A 79 -0.53 7.73 -30.36
N LEU A 80 -0.91 7.52 -29.10
CA LEU A 80 -2.31 7.68 -28.69
C LEU A 80 -2.79 9.13 -28.88
N LEU A 81 -3.93 9.29 -29.55
CA LEU A 81 -4.57 10.58 -29.78
C LEU A 81 -5.32 11.09 -28.54
N PHE A 82 -5.75 12.35 -28.58
CA PHE A 82 -6.43 13.02 -27.46
C PHE A 82 -7.72 12.28 -27.05
N GLU A 83 -8.52 11.84 -28.02
CA GLU A 83 -9.77 11.12 -27.77
C GLU A 83 -9.50 9.74 -27.16
N GLU A 84 -8.48 9.05 -27.67
CA GLU A 84 -8.11 7.71 -27.21
C GLU A 84 -7.55 7.71 -25.80
N THR A 85 -6.80 8.75 -25.43
CA THR A 85 -6.28 8.90 -24.08
C THR A 85 -7.39 9.16 -23.07
N SER A 86 -8.44 9.90 -23.43
CA SER A 86 -9.65 10.04 -22.60
C SER A 86 -10.37 8.70 -22.41
N ILE A 87 -10.62 7.95 -23.49
CA ILE A 87 -11.31 6.66 -23.44
C ILE A 87 -10.49 5.64 -22.63
N LEU A 88 -9.17 5.60 -22.83
CA LEU A 88 -8.28 4.72 -22.08
C LEU A 88 -8.28 5.07 -20.59
N ALA A 89 -8.31 6.36 -20.23
CA ALA A 89 -8.38 6.78 -18.82
C ALA A 89 -9.68 6.31 -18.15
N ASP A 90 -10.82 6.45 -18.85
CA ASP A 90 -12.12 5.95 -18.38
C ASP A 90 -12.10 4.43 -18.20
N PHE A 91 -11.56 3.70 -19.19
CA PHE A 91 -11.42 2.25 -19.12
C PHE A 91 -10.54 1.80 -17.95
N LEU A 92 -9.43 2.50 -17.68
CA LEU A 92 -8.54 2.20 -16.56
C LEU A 92 -9.12 2.55 -15.19
N ALA A 93 -10.16 3.38 -15.15
CA ALA A 93 -10.90 3.70 -13.93
C ALA A 93 -11.97 2.65 -13.57
N LEU A 94 -12.27 1.70 -14.45
CA LEU A 94 -13.30 0.69 -14.24
C LEU A 94 -12.81 -0.54 -13.46
N SER A 95 -13.74 -1.18 -12.74
CA SER A 95 -13.52 -2.48 -12.10
C SER A 95 -13.19 -3.56 -13.14
N ILE A 96 -12.56 -4.67 -12.72
CA ILE A 96 -12.22 -5.76 -13.65
C ILE A 96 -13.49 -6.29 -14.33
N ARG A 97 -14.61 -6.35 -13.60
CA ARG A 97 -15.89 -6.84 -14.11
C ARG A 97 -16.41 -5.88 -15.18
N ALA A 98 -16.49 -4.59 -14.87
CA ALA A 98 -16.95 -3.57 -15.82
C ALA A 98 -16.06 -3.48 -17.07
N GLN A 99 -14.73 -3.64 -16.93
CA GLN A 99 -13.83 -3.72 -18.08
C GLN A 99 -14.10 -4.95 -18.96
N LYS A 100 -14.42 -6.10 -18.37
CA LYS A 100 -14.76 -7.29 -19.16
C LYS A 100 -16.04 -7.06 -19.95
N ASP A 101 -17.01 -6.37 -19.37
CA ASP A 101 -18.27 -6.09 -20.05
C ASP A 101 -18.08 -5.04 -21.15
N TRP A 102 -17.26 -4.01 -20.91
CA TRP A 102 -16.81 -3.06 -21.94
C TRP A 102 -16.26 -3.78 -23.18
N LEU A 103 -15.29 -4.67 -22.98
CA LEU A 103 -14.60 -5.36 -24.09
C LEU A 103 -15.49 -6.36 -24.83
N LYS A 104 -16.65 -6.74 -24.28
CA LYS A 104 -17.63 -7.61 -24.98
C LYS A 104 -18.59 -6.81 -25.87
N VAL A 105 -18.90 -5.57 -25.49
CA VAL A 105 -19.96 -4.76 -26.10
C VAL A 105 -19.43 -3.84 -27.20
N GLU A 106 -18.16 -3.42 -27.15
CA GLU A 106 -17.59 -2.43 -28.08
C GLU A 106 -16.46 -2.97 -28.98
N PRO A 107 -16.74 -3.76 -30.04
CA PRO A 107 -15.82 -3.90 -31.15
C PRO A 107 -16.16 -2.88 -32.27
N ALA A 108 -15.14 -2.12 -32.70
CA ALA A 108 -15.10 -1.26 -33.89
C ALA A 108 -16.04 -0.03 -33.93
N ARG A 109 -15.58 1.11 -33.39
CA ARG A 109 -15.99 2.44 -33.90
C ARG A 109 -14.89 3.00 -34.81
N THR A 110 -14.93 2.63 -36.08
CA THR A 110 -14.24 3.36 -37.15
C THR A 110 -15.08 4.58 -37.54
N GLY A 111 -14.49 5.77 -37.38
CA GLY A 111 -14.73 7.00 -38.15
C GLY A 111 -16.17 7.41 -38.49
N SER A 112 -16.69 8.41 -37.77
CA SER A 112 -17.36 9.58 -38.36
C SER A 112 -17.83 10.55 -37.27
N SER A 113 -17.34 11.79 -37.33
CA SER A 113 -17.71 12.88 -36.43
C SER A 113 -19.13 13.39 -36.69
N PRO A 114 -19.85 13.84 -35.65
CA PRO A 114 -20.82 14.92 -35.80
C PRO A 114 -20.19 16.24 -35.32
N ARG A 115 -20.25 17.27 -36.18
CA ARG A 115 -19.76 18.63 -35.92
C ARG A 115 -20.41 19.24 -34.68
N PRO A 116 -19.69 20.04 -33.86
CA PRO A 116 -20.32 20.79 -32.78
C PRO A 116 -20.95 22.07 -33.36
N ASN A 117 -22.26 22.23 -33.17
CA ASN A 117 -22.88 23.55 -33.32
C ASN A 117 -22.63 24.37 -32.06
N VAL A 118 -22.11 25.57 -32.30
CA VAL A 118 -21.78 26.61 -31.34
C VAL A 118 -23.06 27.15 -30.69
N SER A 119 -23.15 27.16 -29.36
CA SER A 119 -23.59 28.34 -28.59
C SER A 119 -23.50 28.13 -27.08
N ASN A 120 -22.70 29.04 -26.48
CA ASN A 120 -22.70 29.70 -25.18
C ASN A 120 -23.80 29.43 -24.14
N SER A 121 -23.48 29.85 -22.91
CA SER A 121 -24.13 29.47 -21.66
C SER A 121 -23.73 28.07 -21.21
N LEU A 122 -23.86 27.84 -19.91
CA LEU A 122 -23.32 26.69 -19.20
C LEU A 122 -24.34 26.20 -18.16
N GLU A 123 -23.92 25.19 -17.41
CA GLU A 123 -24.51 24.75 -16.14
C GLU A 123 -25.96 24.26 -16.13
N LYS A 124 -26.75 24.35 -17.21
CA LYS A 124 -28.16 23.91 -17.19
C LYS A 124 -28.58 22.85 -18.23
N VAL A 125 -27.64 22.24 -18.95
CA VAL A 125 -27.93 21.12 -19.88
C VAL A 125 -27.47 19.77 -19.31
N ARG A 126 -27.77 19.51 -18.03
CA ARG A 126 -27.60 18.16 -17.43
C ARG A 126 -28.90 17.43 -17.13
N THR A 127 -30.04 18.03 -17.47
CA THR A 127 -31.35 17.40 -17.35
C THR A 127 -31.96 17.25 -18.73
N SER A 128 -32.28 15.99 -19.07
CA SER A 128 -32.97 15.53 -20.28
C SER A 128 -32.10 15.40 -21.55
N HIS A 129 -31.31 14.32 -21.62
CA HIS A 129 -31.31 13.45 -22.79
C HIS A 129 -31.38 12.01 -22.28
N LYS A 130 -32.56 11.42 -22.46
CA LYS A 130 -32.90 10.03 -22.14
C LYS A 130 -32.16 9.14 -23.13
N VAL A 131 -30.87 8.91 -22.90
CA VAL A 131 -30.10 7.85 -23.55
C VAL A 131 -30.20 6.61 -22.66
N MET A 132 -30.49 5.49 -23.30
CA MET A 132 -30.85 4.20 -22.72
C MET A 132 -30.00 3.83 -21.50
N THR A 133 -30.68 3.40 -20.45
CA THR A 133 -30.15 2.94 -19.17
C THR A 133 -29.16 1.79 -19.33
N GLU A 134 -27.86 2.08 -19.43
CA GLU A 134 -26.83 1.15 -18.98
C GLU A 134 -26.75 1.23 -17.44
N SER A 135 -26.71 0.09 -16.76
CA SER A 135 -26.44 0.05 -15.32
C SER A 135 -25.16 0.85 -15.00
N PRO A 136 -25.07 1.54 -13.85
CA PRO A 136 -23.84 2.23 -13.46
C PRO A 136 -22.64 1.27 -13.55
N ARG A 137 -21.73 1.50 -14.51
CA ARG A 137 -20.53 0.67 -14.65
C ARG A 137 -19.74 0.81 -13.34
N GLU A 138 -19.33 -0.31 -12.74
CA GLU A 138 -18.64 -0.30 -11.46
C GLU A 138 -17.24 0.32 -11.61
N HIS A 139 -16.99 1.43 -10.92
CA HIS A 139 -15.71 2.15 -10.94
C HIS A 139 -14.80 1.79 -9.76
N LEU A 140 -13.49 1.88 -9.97
CA LEU A 140 -12.47 1.80 -8.92
C LEU A 140 -12.44 3.07 -8.08
N SER A 141 -11.80 3.02 -6.91
CA SER A 141 -11.50 4.23 -6.13
C SER A 141 -10.61 5.20 -6.92
N ALA A 142 -10.73 6.50 -6.66
CA ALA A 142 -9.90 7.53 -7.32
C ALA A 142 -8.40 7.26 -7.19
N ALA A 143 -7.96 6.73 -6.03
CA ALA A 143 -6.57 6.36 -5.80
C ALA A 143 -6.12 5.16 -6.67
N ALA A 144 -6.97 4.15 -6.83
CA ALA A 144 -6.67 2.99 -7.67
C ALA A 144 -6.67 3.35 -9.16
N ALA A 145 -7.65 4.14 -9.61
CA ALA A 145 -7.69 4.68 -10.98
C ALA A 145 -6.46 5.55 -11.28
N ALA A 146 -6.09 6.45 -10.35
CA ALA A 146 -4.89 7.27 -10.49
C ALA A 146 -3.60 6.43 -10.54
N ALA A 147 -3.52 5.34 -9.77
CA ALA A 147 -2.38 4.42 -9.83
C ALA A 147 -2.28 3.69 -11.18
N ASN A 148 -3.43 3.27 -11.74
CA ASN A 148 -3.48 2.64 -13.06
C ASN A 148 -3.01 3.60 -14.16
N ILE A 149 -3.58 4.82 -14.20
CA ILE A 149 -3.23 5.85 -15.20
C ILE A 149 -1.74 6.20 -15.11
N ARG A 150 -1.21 6.44 -13.90
CA ARG A 150 0.23 6.72 -13.72
C ARG A 150 1.12 5.57 -14.16
N GLY A 151 0.71 4.33 -13.91
CA GLY A 151 1.44 3.13 -14.33
C GLY A 151 1.56 3.04 -15.85
N VAL A 152 0.44 3.23 -16.56
CA VAL A 152 0.41 3.23 -18.04
C VAL A 152 1.16 4.44 -18.60
N ALA A 153 0.96 5.64 -18.02
CA ALA A 153 1.65 6.86 -18.46
C ALA A 153 3.16 6.73 -18.34
N GLY A 154 3.67 6.10 -17.26
CA GLY A 154 5.09 5.84 -17.09
C GLY A 154 5.68 4.84 -18.09
N TYR A 155 4.85 3.92 -18.60
CA TYR A 155 5.24 3.01 -19.68
C TYR A 155 5.26 3.72 -21.04
N LEU A 156 4.23 4.49 -21.37
CA LEU A 156 4.16 5.31 -22.58
C LEU A 156 5.32 6.32 -22.65
N ASP A 157 5.60 7.01 -21.55
CA ASP A 157 6.75 7.93 -21.45
C ASP A 157 8.08 7.24 -21.78
N TRP A 158 8.27 6.02 -21.26
CA TRP A 158 9.46 5.23 -21.52
C TRP A 158 9.55 4.75 -22.97
N ILE A 159 8.45 4.24 -23.54
CA ILE A 159 8.43 3.73 -24.91
C ILE A 159 8.69 4.86 -25.92
N TYR A 160 8.10 6.03 -25.72
CA TYR A 160 8.32 7.22 -26.55
C TYR A 160 9.74 7.76 -26.39
N THR A 161 10.33 7.70 -25.18
CA THR A 161 11.71 8.11 -24.96
C THR A 161 12.71 7.14 -25.59
N LEU A 162 12.44 5.83 -25.55
CA LEU A 162 13.30 4.83 -26.16
C LEU A 162 13.44 5.02 -27.68
N ARG A 163 12.38 5.50 -28.37
CA ARG A 163 12.43 5.85 -29.81
C ARG A 163 13.32 7.04 -30.16
N LYS A 164 13.58 7.98 -29.22
CA LYS A 164 14.41 9.17 -29.50
C LYS A 164 15.89 8.85 -29.76
N HIS A 165 16.34 7.67 -29.36
CA HIS A 165 17.72 7.25 -29.56
C HIS A 165 17.82 6.37 -30.83
N PRO A 166 18.41 6.88 -31.92
CA PRO A 166 18.27 6.33 -33.29
C PRO A 166 18.87 4.93 -33.50
N ASN A 167 19.61 4.39 -32.53
CA ASN A 167 20.30 3.11 -32.69
C ASN A 167 19.42 1.86 -32.46
N ARG A 168 18.10 1.98 -32.20
CA ARG A 168 17.28 0.79 -31.86
C ARG A 168 15.88 0.70 -32.48
N LEU A 169 15.26 1.76 -32.98
CA LEU A 169 13.89 1.73 -33.52
C LEU A 169 13.70 2.79 -34.61
N ALA A 170 12.81 2.53 -35.58
CA ALA A 170 12.54 3.43 -36.72
C ALA A 170 12.21 4.86 -36.27
N ASN A 171 12.81 5.85 -36.97
CA ASN A 171 12.68 7.28 -36.69
C ASN A 171 11.22 7.68 -36.54
N PHE A 172 10.90 8.30 -35.40
CA PHE A 172 9.66 9.04 -35.30
C PHE A 172 9.86 10.39 -35.97
N ASP A 173 8.94 10.75 -36.86
CA ASP A 173 8.83 12.10 -37.38
C ASP A 173 8.72 13.11 -36.21
N PRO A 174 9.52 14.19 -36.17
CA PRO A 174 9.48 15.19 -35.11
C PRO A 174 8.08 15.69 -34.72
N GLU A 175 7.17 15.88 -35.69
CA GLU A 175 5.80 16.33 -35.37
C GLU A 175 5.01 15.26 -34.62
N ARG A 176 5.14 13.99 -35.00
CA ARG A 176 4.53 12.88 -34.25
C ARG A 176 5.07 12.81 -32.82
N GLN A 177 6.36 13.09 -32.60
CA GLN A 177 6.97 13.10 -31.26
C GLN A 177 6.35 14.15 -30.35
N ILE A 178 5.93 15.28 -30.93
CA ILE A 178 5.18 16.34 -30.25
C ILE A 178 3.79 15.81 -29.90
N LEU A 179 3.06 15.24 -30.87
CA LEU A 179 1.73 14.64 -30.64
C LEU A 179 1.75 13.58 -29.54
N ALA A 180 2.77 12.72 -29.50
CA ALA A 180 2.93 11.70 -28.46
C ALA A 180 3.07 12.29 -27.06
N LYS A 181 3.81 13.40 -26.93
CA LYS A 181 3.97 14.11 -25.65
C LYS A 181 2.69 14.82 -25.26
N GLU A 182 2.03 15.49 -26.20
CA GLU A 182 0.77 16.20 -25.95
C GLU A 182 -0.33 15.23 -25.50
N GLY A 183 -0.47 14.09 -26.20
CA GLY A 183 -1.38 13.01 -25.81
C GLY A 183 -1.03 12.43 -24.44
N LEU A 184 0.26 12.21 -24.15
CA LEU A 184 0.70 11.74 -22.83
C LEU A 184 0.40 12.75 -21.72
N ASP A 185 0.58 14.04 -21.96
CA ASP A 185 0.28 15.09 -20.99
C ASP A 185 -1.22 15.26 -20.78
N HIS A 186 -2.02 15.10 -21.83
CA HIS A 186 -3.48 15.01 -21.70
C HIS A 186 -3.90 13.78 -20.88
N PHE A 187 -3.34 12.61 -21.19
CA PHE A 187 -3.58 11.38 -20.43
C PHE A 187 -3.23 11.54 -18.94
N ARG A 188 -2.12 12.21 -18.64
CA ARG A 188 -1.74 12.55 -17.26
C ARG A 188 -2.75 13.47 -16.59
N LYS A 189 -3.31 14.46 -17.30
CA LYS A 189 -4.35 15.36 -16.78
C LYS A 189 -5.67 14.65 -16.47
N GLN A 190 -5.97 13.53 -17.13
CA GLN A 190 -7.12 12.67 -16.80
C GLN A 190 -6.94 11.89 -15.49
N THR A 191 -5.76 11.92 -14.86
CA THR A 191 -5.54 11.30 -13.55
C THR A 191 -6.51 11.91 -12.53
N PRO A 192 -7.38 11.10 -11.90
CA PRO A 192 -8.30 11.62 -10.88
C PRO A 192 -7.52 12.36 -9.80
N ARG A 193 -8.00 13.55 -9.46
CA ARG A 193 -7.52 14.27 -8.28
C ARG A 193 -7.89 13.44 -7.06
N VAL A 194 -6.92 12.68 -6.59
CA VAL A 194 -6.96 12.15 -5.23
C VAL A 194 -6.83 13.37 -4.35
N LYS A 195 -7.96 13.91 -3.85
CA LYS A 195 -7.90 14.82 -2.71
C LYS A 195 -6.99 14.11 -1.71
N ALA A 196 -5.92 14.76 -1.27
CA ALA A 196 -5.32 14.37 0.00
C ALA A 196 -6.50 14.50 0.95
N SER A 197 -7.14 13.39 1.28
CA SER A 197 -8.38 13.45 2.03
C SER A 197 -8.01 14.21 3.30
N GLY A 198 -8.68 15.35 3.53
CA GLY A 198 -8.59 16.04 4.81
C GLY A 198 -8.94 15.12 5.98
N ASP A 199 -9.55 13.97 5.66
CA ASP A 199 -10.00 12.90 6.53
C ASP A 199 -9.34 11.54 6.31
N ASP A 200 -8.30 11.42 5.46
CA ASP A 200 -7.45 10.20 5.53
C ASP A 200 -6.76 10.12 6.90
N ASP A 201 -6.75 11.22 7.64
CA ASP A 201 -6.21 11.38 8.99
C ASP A 201 -7.10 10.75 10.08
N GLU A 202 -8.42 10.61 9.87
CA GLU A 202 -9.30 9.86 10.78
C GLU A 202 -9.05 8.34 10.69
N SER A 203 -8.62 7.83 9.54
CA SER A 203 -8.23 6.41 9.43
C SER A 203 -6.89 6.10 10.10
N LEU A 204 -6.15 7.12 10.58
CA LEU A 204 -4.78 7.03 11.09
C LEU A 204 -4.64 6.88 12.61
N TRP A 205 -5.73 6.82 13.40
CA TRP A 205 -5.65 6.70 14.87
C TRP A 205 -4.68 5.60 15.33
N ALA A 206 -3.84 5.96 16.31
CA ALA A 206 -3.14 4.98 17.14
C ALA A 206 -4.18 4.17 17.91
N MET A 207 -3.82 2.94 18.26
CA MET A 207 -4.67 2.16 19.15
C MET A 207 -4.55 2.76 20.55
N GLU A 208 -5.68 3.09 21.16
CA GLU A 208 -5.72 3.48 22.56
C GLU A 208 -5.16 2.37 23.46
N PHE A 209 -4.70 2.77 24.65
CA PHE A 209 -4.11 1.84 25.60
C PHE A 209 -5.10 0.74 26.01
N HIS A 210 -6.39 1.07 26.20
CA HIS A 210 -7.42 0.11 26.60
C HIS A 210 -7.60 -1.01 25.55
N HIS A 211 -7.67 -0.69 24.25
CA HIS A 211 -7.74 -1.68 23.18
C HIS A 211 -6.50 -2.59 23.14
N CYS A 212 -5.31 -2.05 23.47
CA CYS A 212 -4.10 -2.87 23.58
C CYS A 212 -4.20 -3.88 24.71
N LEU A 213 -4.80 -3.50 25.85
CA LEU A 213 -5.02 -4.39 26.99
C LEU A 213 -6.01 -5.50 26.65
N ILE A 214 -7.14 -5.15 26.01
CA ILE A 214 -8.14 -6.13 25.56
C ILE A 214 -7.50 -7.16 24.62
N ILE A 215 -6.73 -6.70 23.64
CA ILE A 215 -6.08 -7.64 22.72
C ILE A 215 -5.07 -8.51 23.46
N GLU A 216 -4.22 -7.92 24.32
CA GLU A 216 -3.23 -8.66 25.11
C GLU A 216 -3.92 -9.74 25.97
N SER A 217 -5.03 -9.44 26.66
CA SER A 217 -5.75 -10.42 27.48
C SER A 217 -6.31 -11.59 26.67
N ILE A 218 -6.79 -11.33 25.45
CA ILE A 218 -7.31 -12.36 24.54
C ILE A 218 -6.18 -13.21 23.95
N VAL A 219 -5.09 -12.59 23.49
CA VAL A 219 -4.03 -13.32 22.78
C VAL A 219 -3.10 -14.12 23.68
N LEU A 220 -3.15 -13.90 25.01
CA LEU A 220 -2.38 -14.68 25.97
C LEU A 220 -2.64 -16.20 25.76
N PRO A 221 -1.60 -17.05 25.68
CA PRO A 221 -1.80 -18.47 25.40
C PRO A 221 -2.67 -19.21 26.42
N GLY A 222 -2.61 -18.78 27.69
CA GLY A 222 -3.42 -19.32 28.77
C GLY A 222 -4.83 -18.73 28.89
N SER A 223 -5.20 -17.76 28.04
CA SER A 223 -6.53 -17.13 28.10
C SER A 223 -7.61 -18.09 27.61
N GLU A 224 -8.74 -18.12 28.34
CA GLU A 224 -9.95 -18.85 27.96
C GLU A 224 -10.65 -18.19 26.76
N GLU A 225 -10.49 -16.88 26.60
CA GLU A 225 -11.04 -16.10 25.48
C GLU A 225 -10.20 -16.21 24.21
N ASN A 226 -9.07 -16.93 24.26
CA ASN A 226 -8.18 -17.06 23.12
C ASN A 226 -8.88 -17.84 21.99
N PRO A 227 -9.07 -17.25 20.80
CA PRO A 227 -9.90 -17.82 19.74
C PRO A 227 -9.27 -19.02 19.03
N TRP A 228 -7.99 -19.32 19.29
CA TRP A 228 -7.29 -20.44 18.67
C TRP A 228 -7.17 -21.59 19.64
N ALA A 229 -7.69 -22.77 19.32
CA ALA A 229 -7.61 -23.92 20.23
C ALA A 229 -6.18 -24.49 20.36
N ASP A 230 -5.41 -24.44 19.27
CA ASP A 230 -4.12 -25.11 19.17
C ASP A 230 -2.98 -24.33 19.85
N ALA A 231 -2.23 -24.99 20.72
CA ALA A 231 -1.12 -24.38 21.47
C ALA A 231 -0.05 -23.75 20.55
N PHE A 232 0.31 -24.43 19.45
CA PHE A 232 1.26 -23.88 18.47
C PHE A 232 0.75 -22.56 17.87
N VAL A 233 -0.53 -22.49 17.47
CA VAL A 233 -1.13 -21.27 16.92
C VAL A 233 -1.24 -20.17 17.98
N LYS A 234 -1.63 -20.49 19.22
CA LYS A 234 -1.70 -19.55 20.33
C LYS A 234 -0.34 -18.88 20.59
N ASP A 235 0.70 -19.69 20.81
CA ASP A 235 2.06 -19.19 21.10
C ASP A 235 2.63 -18.37 19.94
N ARG A 236 2.43 -18.86 18.70
CA ARG A 236 2.86 -18.15 17.49
C ARG A 236 2.20 -16.77 17.39
N ASN A 237 0.88 -16.71 17.55
CA ASN A 237 0.11 -15.49 17.36
C ASN A 237 0.38 -14.49 18.49
N TYR A 238 0.53 -14.96 19.72
CA TYR A 238 0.96 -14.13 20.85
C TYR A 238 2.34 -13.51 20.60
N LEU A 239 3.30 -14.31 20.13
CA LEU A 239 4.64 -13.81 19.82
C LEU A 239 4.61 -12.77 18.67
N ILE A 240 3.81 -13.00 17.63
CA ILE A 240 3.59 -12.01 16.55
C ILE A 240 3.06 -10.70 17.12
N TRP A 241 2.06 -10.76 18.01
CA TRP A 241 1.48 -9.60 18.66
C TRP A 241 2.51 -8.82 19.50
N ARG A 242 3.29 -9.52 20.34
CA ARG A 242 4.37 -8.92 21.14
C ARG A 242 5.41 -8.21 20.29
N LEU A 243 5.86 -8.84 19.20
CA LEU A 243 6.82 -8.21 18.29
C LEU A 243 6.25 -6.96 17.61
N PHE A 244 4.97 -6.97 17.21
CA PHE A 244 4.34 -5.77 16.65
C PHE A 244 4.33 -4.60 17.64
N LEU A 245 3.92 -4.86 18.89
CA LEU A 245 3.87 -3.86 19.95
C LEU A 245 5.24 -3.27 20.27
N GLU A 246 6.28 -4.10 20.33
CA GLU A 246 7.60 -3.67 20.83
C GLU A 246 8.48 -3.06 19.73
N THR A 247 8.37 -3.55 18.49
CA THR A 247 9.32 -3.19 17.42
C THR A 247 8.77 -2.20 16.40
N GLY A 248 7.45 -2.00 16.34
CA GLY A 248 6.81 -1.20 15.28
C GLY A 248 7.06 -1.75 13.87
N ALA A 249 7.45 -3.02 13.75
CA ALA A 249 7.78 -3.65 12.48
C ALA A 249 6.57 -3.69 11.54
N ARG A 250 6.84 -3.57 10.24
CA ARG A 250 5.82 -3.78 9.21
C ARG A 250 5.44 -5.26 9.18
N ARG A 251 4.20 -5.57 8.79
CA ARG A 251 3.74 -6.95 8.55
C ARG A 251 4.73 -7.78 7.72
N GLY A 252 5.27 -7.18 6.64
CA GLY A 252 6.25 -7.85 5.78
C GLY A 252 7.60 -8.08 6.45
N GLU A 253 7.99 -7.26 7.43
CA GLU A 253 9.20 -7.46 8.21
C GLU A 253 9.00 -8.65 9.16
N ILE A 254 7.91 -8.66 9.96
CA ILE A 254 7.54 -9.77 10.86
C ILE A 254 7.47 -11.11 10.11
N HIS A 255 6.78 -11.14 8.97
CA HIS A 255 6.65 -12.32 8.11
C HIS A 255 8.00 -12.91 7.63
N ASN A 256 9.05 -12.09 7.55
CA ASN A 256 10.34 -12.49 7.02
C ASN A 256 11.41 -12.78 8.08
N ILE A 257 11.05 -12.66 9.36
CA ILE A 257 11.95 -12.94 10.47
C ILE A 257 12.35 -14.41 10.48
N LYS A 258 13.65 -14.63 10.67
CA LYS A 258 14.26 -15.94 10.90
C LYS A 258 14.70 -16.10 12.35
N VAL A 259 14.87 -17.34 12.79
CA VAL A 259 15.44 -17.63 14.13
C VAL A 259 16.82 -16.99 14.29
N SER A 260 17.65 -17.04 13.24
CA SER A 260 18.99 -16.43 13.22
C SER A 260 18.99 -14.90 13.31
N ASP A 261 17.85 -14.24 13.15
CA ASP A 261 17.76 -12.78 13.24
C ASP A 261 17.69 -12.29 14.71
N PHE A 262 17.49 -13.19 15.68
CA PHE A 262 17.43 -12.87 17.11
C PHE A 262 18.78 -13.04 17.79
N ASP A 263 19.21 -12.01 18.50
CA ASP A 263 20.20 -12.10 19.57
C ASP A 263 19.42 -12.10 20.89
N LEU A 264 19.19 -13.30 21.45
CA LEU A 264 18.43 -13.50 22.68
C LEU A 264 19.15 -12.96 23.92
N SER A 265 20.49 -12.87 23.87
CA SER A 265 21.32 -12.39 24.98
C SER A 265 21.29 -10.86 25.08
N LYS A 266 21.25 -10.17 23.94
CA LYS A 266 21.21 -8.70 23.88
C LYS A 266 19.80 -8.13 23.72
N TYR A 267 18.79 -9.00 23.63
CA TYR A 267 17.40 -8.63 23.41
C TYR A 267 17.26 -7.75 22.15
N ARG A 268 17.81 -8.22 21.04
CA ARG A 268 17.85 -7.52 19.74
C ARG A 268 17.38 -8.41 18.61
N VAL A 269 16.56 -7.87 17.72
CA VAL A 269 16.08 -8.59 16.52
C VAL A 269 16.41 -7.79 15.27
N THR A 270 16.91 -8.48 14.24
CA THR A 270 17.25 -7.89 12.95
C THR A 270 16.11 -8.04 11.96
N LEU A 271 15.46 -6.93 11.62
CA LEU A 271 14.43 -6.84 10.60
C LEU A 271 15.09 -6.81 9.21
N ARG A 272 15.50 -7.98 8.73
CA ARG A 272 16.36 -8.16 7.54
C ARG A 272 15.69 -7.78 6.21
N VAL A 273 14.42 -8.12 6.00
CA VAL A 273 13.71 -7.85 4.74
C VAL A 273 12.76 -6.67 4.93
N SER A 274 13.20 -5.49 4.49
CA SER A 274 12.41 -4.26 4.52
C SER A 274 12.22 -3.66 3.13
N LYS A 275 11.15 -2.88 2.96
CA LYS A 275 10.96 -2.03 1.75
C LYS A 275 11.94 -0.85 1.74
N THR A 276 12.44 -0.46 2.90
CA THR A 276 13.44 0.58 3.11
C THR A 276 14.65 -0.06 3.81
N ILE A 277 15.34 0.60 4.74
CA ILE A 277 16.60 0.07 5.27
C ILE A 277 16.35 -1.08 6.28
N PRO A 278 17.05 -2.23 6.15
CA PRO A 278 17.14 -3.24 7.21
C PRO A 278 17.69 -2.64 8.51
N ARG A 279 17.28 -3.17 9.66
CA ARG A 279 17.69 -2.62 10.96
C ARG A 279 17.61 -3.63 12.07
N THR A 280 18.40 -3.40 13.11
CA THR A 280 18.32 -4.14 14.37
C THR A 280 17.65 -3.26 15.41
N VAL A 281 16.62 -3.80 16.09
CA VAL A 281 15.81 -3.08 17.07
C VAL A 281 15.76 -3.83 18.41
N PRO A 282 15.67 -3.11 19.53
CA PRO A 282 15.44 -3.70 20.84
C PRO A 282 14.05 -4.31 20.95
N TYR A 283 13.93 -5.32 21.81
CA TYR A 283 12.67 -5.85 22.32
C TYR A 283 12.85 -6.24 23.80
N LYS A 284 11.77 -6.54 24.52
CA LYS A 284 11.85 -6.77 25.97
C LYS A 284 12.47 -8.14 26.31
N PRO A 285 13.19 -8.27 27.45
CA PRO A 285 13.69 -9.57 27.92
C PRO A 285 12.60 -10.64 28.05
N LYS A 286 11.39 -10.26 28.51
CA LYS A 286 10.23 -11.17 28.56
C LYS A 286 9.89 -11.75 27.19
N THR A 287 9.92 -10.93 26.13
CA THR A 287 9.69 -11.40 24.75
C THR A 287 10.84 -12.31 24.29
N SER A 288 12.06 -12.14 24.79
CA SER A 288 13.18 -13.07 24.53
C SER A 288 12.89 -14.47 25.07
N ALA A 289 12.38 -14.56 26.30
CA ALA A 289 11.97 -15.83 26.89
C ALA A 289 10.84 -16.48 26.07
N LEU A 290 9.85 -15.71 25.61
CA LEU A 290 8.79 -16.21 24.74
C LEU A 290 9.31 -16.73 23.39
N VAL A 291 10.29 -16.04 22.77
CA VAL A 291 10.94 -16.51 21.54
C VAL A 291 11.66 -17.84 21.80
N HIS A 292 12.41 -17.92 22.90
CA HIS A 292 13.15 -19.13 23.26
C HIS A 292 12.20 -20.31 23.51
N GLU A 293 11.16 -20.13 24.31
CA GLU A 293 10.13 -21.13 24.62
C GLU A 293 9.41 -21.60 23.36
N TYR A 294 9.04 -20.67 22.47
CA TYR A 294 8.44 -21.01 21.18
C TYR A 294 9.39 -21.83 20.29
N ILE A 295 10.69 -21.51 20.29
CA ILE A 295 11.69 -22.28 19.54
C ILE A 295 11.81 -23.70 20.09
N GLU A 296 11.87 -23.84 21.40
CA GLU A 296 12.04 -25.13 22.06
C GLU A 296 10.82 -26.03 21.90
N ARG A 297 9.62 -25.52 22.19
CA ARG A 297 8.38 -26.31 22.16
C ARG A 297 7.88 -26.65 20.78
N HIS A 298 8.12 -25.76 19.80
CA HIS A 298 7.47 -25.84 18.50
C HIS A 298 8.49 -25.92 17.37
N TRP A 299 9.32 -24.87 17.24
CA TRP A 299 10.15 -24.70 16.04
C TRP A 299 11.19 -25.82 15.87
N ARG A 300 11.79 -26.30 16.97
CA ARG A 300 12.81 -27.35 16.95
C ARG A 300 12.28 -28.69 16.42
N HIS A 301 10.98 -28.93 16.55
CA HIS A 301 10.30 -30.15 16.11
C HIS A 301 9.85 -30.09 14.64
N LEU A 302 10.02 -28.96 13.95
CA LEU A 302 9.67 -28.82 12.54
C LEU A 302 10.56 -29.70 11.64
N PRO A 303 10.06 -30.08 10.45
CA PRO A 303 10.85 -30.82 9.45
C PRO A 303 12.20 -30.15 9.15
N LYS A 304 13.21 -30.97 8.86
CA LYS A 304 14.59 -30.47 8.60
C LYS A 304 14.64 -29.45 7.47
N THR A 305 13.79 -29.59 6.46
CA THR A 305 13.63 -28.65 5.34
C THR A 305 13.15 -27.27 5.82
N ALA A 306 12.14 -27.22 6.68
CA ALA A 306 11.63 -25.99 7.28
C ALA A 306 12.67 -25.31 8.18
N ARG A 307 13.35 -26.09 9.03
CA ARG A 307 14.43 -25.57 9.88
C ARG A 307 15.60 -25.02 9.07
N ARG A 308 15.92 -25.61 7.91
CA ARG A 308 16.92 -25.08 6.96
C ARG A 308 16.47 -23.76 6.35
N ALA A 309 15.19 -23.59 6.03
CA ALA A 309 14.66 -22.32 5.54
C ALA A 309 14.79 -21.20 6.60
N GLY A 310 14.63 -21.57 7.88
CA GLY A 310 15.01 -20.74 9.02
C GLY A 310 13.96 -19.73 9.48
N TYR A 311 12.79 -19.66 8.81
CA TYR A 311 11.72 -18.73 9.17
C TYR A 311 11.18 -19.05 10.56
N LEU A 312 11.01 -18.03 11.41
CA LEU A 312 10.47 -18.21 12.75
C LEU A 312 8.99 -18.59 12.70
N PHE A 313 8.21 -17.88 11.88
CA PHE A 313 6.76 -18.06 11.79
C PHE A 313 6.37 -18.93 10.60
N THR A 314 5.84 -20.12 10.90
CA THR A 314 5.46 -21.14 9.92
C THR A 314 4.01 -21.62 10.13
N SER A 315 3.51 -22.44 9.20
CA SER A 315 2.44 -23.40 9.48
C SER A 315 2.95 -24.49 10.42
N ARG A 316 2.02 -25.35 10.89
CA ARG A 316 2.35 -26.52 11.69
C ARG A 316 3.31 -27.47 10.96
N ASP A 317 3.13 -27.61 9.66
CA ASP A 317 3.94 -28.50 8.81
C ASP A 317 5.31 -27.88 8.43
N GLY A 318 5.57 -26.65 8.89
CA GLY A 318 6.82 -25.95 8.63
C GLY A 318 6.82 -25.12 7.34
N ASP A 319 5.68 -25.01 6.65
CA ASP A 319 5.56 -24.14 5.50
C ASP A 319 5.66 -22.67 5.91
N ARG A 320 6.19 -21.85 5.02
CA ARG A 320 6.25 -20.41 5.24
C ARG A 320 4.84 -19.85 5.39
N LEU A 321 4.59 -19.15 6.49
CA LEU A 321 3.31 -18.50 6.73
C LEU A 321 3.03 -17.47 5.63
N SER A 322 1.78 -17.34 5.17
CA SER A 322 1.44 -16.30 4.19
C SER A 322 1.28 -14.92 4.85
N LEU A 323 1.51 -13.83 4.10
CA LEU A 323 1.17 -12.47 4.55
C LEU A 323 -0.32 -12.32 4.92
N ARG A 324 -1.20 -13.10 4.29
CA ARG A 324 -2.64 -13.10 4.57
C ARG A 324 -2.92 -13.67 5.96
N SER A 325 -2.18 -14.68 6.39
CA SER A 325 -2.37 -15.31 7.71
C SER A 325 -2.12 -14.32 8.86
N ILE A 326 -1.18 -13.39 8.71
CA ILE A 326 -0.99 -12.31 9.70
C ILE A 326 -2.18 -11.34 9.71
N ASN A 327 -2.82 -11.07 8.56
CA ASN A 327 -4.05 -10.27 8.57
C ASN A 327 -5.21 -11.03 9.22
N LEU A 328 -5.27 -12.34 9.01
CA LEU A 328 -6.31 -13.20 9.58
C LEU A 328 -6.26 -13.17 11.11
N LEU A 329 -5.07 -13.11 11.72
CA LEU A 329 -4.92 -12.91 13.16
C LEU A 329 -5.75 -11.71 13.66
N PHE A 330 -5.62 -10.55 13.03
CA PHE A 330 -6.37 -9.35 13.41
C PHE A 330 -7.86 -9.45 13.05
N GLN A 331 -8.20 -10.13 11.96
CA GLN A 331 -9.60 -10.38 11.60
C GLN A 331 -10.30 -11.25 12.65
N THR A 332 -9.64 -12.32 13.12
CA THR A 332 -10.16 -13.22 14.15
C THR A 332 -10.34 -12.48 15.48
N LEU A 333 -9.38 -11.65 15.89
CA LEU A 333 -9.51 -10.86 17.13
C LEU A 333 -10.76 -9.98 17.10
N ARG A 334 -10.99 -9.27 15.99
CA ARG A 334 -12.18 -8.42 15.82
C ARG A 334 -13.50 -9.21 15.75
N SER A 335 -13.45 -10.48 15.34
CA SER A 335 -14.65 -11.31 15.33
C SER A 335 -15.05 -11.83 16.71
N VAL A 336 -14.10 -11.97 17.64
CA VAL A 336 -14.38 -12.50 18.99
C VAL A 336 -14.51 -11.41 20.05
N ALA A 337 -13.95 -10.23 19.82
CA ALA A 337 -14.12 -9.06 20.66
C ALA A 337 -14.63 -7.87 19.83
N PRO A 338 -15.95 -7.63 19.82
CA PRO A 338 -16.58 -6.52 19.10
C PRO A 338 -16.06 -5.14 19.50
N ASP A 339 -15.54 -5.00 20.72
CA ASP A 339 -14.93 -3.77 21.24
C ASP A 339 -13.63 -3.42 20.50
N ILE A 340 -13.01 -4.35 19.76
CA ILE A 340 -11.84 -4.05 18.95
C ILE A 340 -12.29 -3.40 17.64
N PRO A 341 -11.91 -2.13 17.36
CA PRO A 341 -12.40 -1.42 16.19
C PRO A 341 -11.96 -2.07 14.87
N ASN A 342 -12.81 -1.96 13.85
CA ASN A 342 -12.58 -2.50 12.51
C ASN A 342 -11.28 -2.02 11.84
N TRP A 343 -10.80 -0.82 12.21
CA TRP A 343 -9.57 -0.24 11.71
C TRP A 343 -8.29 -0.78 12.37
N VAL A 344 -8.39 -1.61 13.42
CA VAL A 344 -7.24 -2.25 14.08
C VAL A 344 -6.64 -3.33 13.17
N THR A 345 -5.48 -3.05 12.58
CA THR A 345 -4.80 -3.92 11.61
C THR A 345 -3.30 -3.98 11.90
N PRO A 346 -2.52 -4.85 11.22
CA PRO A 346 -1.05 -4.81 11.36
C PRO A 346 -0.44 -3.42 11.11
N HIS A 347 -1.07 -2.58 10.29
CA HIS A 347 -0.56 -1.22 10.05
C HIS A 347 -0.79 -0.30 11.26
N THR A 348 -1.90 -0.47 11.96
CA THR A 348 -2.26 0.25 13.19
C THR A 348 -1.20 0.09 14.27
N MET A 349 -0.60 -1.10 14.39
CA MET A 349 0.48 -1.36 15.34
C MET A 349 1.67 -0.44 15.14
N ARG A 350 2.05 -0.20 13.88
CA ARG A 350 3.14 0.71 13.54
C ARG A 350 2.82 2.16 13.91
N ARG A 351 1.56 2.57 13.76
CA ARG A 351 1.12 3.92 14.16
C ARG A 351 1.13 4.07 15.67
N THR A 352 0.57 3.09 16.37
CA THR A 352 0.59 2.99 17.84
C THR A 352 2.00 3.07 18.40
N TRP A 353 2.96 2.38 17.77
CA TRP A 353 4.36 2.48 18.15
C TRP A 353 4.93 3.90 17.96
N ASN A 354 4.61 4.59 16.85
CA ASN A 354 5.09 5.97 16.62
C ASN A 354 4.47 6.96 17.60
N GLU A 355 3.21 6.77 17.98
CA GLU A 355 2.55 7.63 18.97
C GLU A 355 3.20 7.47 20.34
N ARG A 356 3.37 6.23 20.80
CA ARG A 356 4.10 5.95 22.05
C ARG A 356 5.52 6.49 22.03
N PHE A 357 6.20 6.41 20.89
CA PHE A 357 7.52 7.01 20.73
C PHE A 357 7.47 8.53 20.91
N SER A 358 6.49 9.22 20.32
CA SER A 358 6.31 10.67 20.53
C SER A 358 6.02 11.01 21.98
N GLU A 359 5.10 10.27 22.64
CA GLU A 359 4.78 10.45 24.06
C GLU A 359 6.01 10.26 24.95
N MET A 360 6.86 9.27 24.63
CA MET A 360 8.12 9.06 25.35
C MET A 360 9.13 10.20 25.14
N ILE A 361 9.16 10.83 23.96
CA ILE A 361 10.01 12.00 23.68
C ILE A 361 9.49 13.23 24.42
N ASP A 362 8.17 13.43 24.41
CA ASP A 362 7.50 14.53 25.11
C ASP A 362 7.68 14.46 26.63
N ALA A 363 7.74 13.25 27.19
CA ALA A 363 8.00 13.02 28.60
C ALA A 363 9.46 13.27 29.01
N GLN A 364 10.38 13.49 28.06
CA GLN A 364 11.77 13.82 28.38
C GLN A 364 11.86 15.25 28.94
N THR A 365 12.53 15.41 30.07
CA THR A 365 12.74 16.69 30.75
C THR A 365 14.23 16.96 30.97
N GLY A 366 14.61 18.24 31.03
CA GLY A 366 15.99 18.63 31.32
C GLY A 366 16.97 18.26 30.19
N ASP A 367 18.17 17.82 30.58
CA ASP A 367 19.27 17.53 29.65
C ASP A 367 19.02 16.32 28.72
N ASP A 368 18.04 15.48 29.05
CA ASP A 368 17.63 14.33 28.24
C ASP A 368 16.64 14.71 27.11
N LYS A 369 16.20 15.97 27.03
CA LYS A 369 15.22 16.42 26.04
C LYS A 369 15.81 16.38 24.64
N SER A 370 15.30 15.48 23.82
CA SER A 370 15.67 15.39 22.41
C SER A 370 15.19 16.63 21.64
N THR A 371 16.06 17.20 20.81
CA THR A 371 15.67 18.17 19.76
C THR A 371 14.82 17.47 18.69
N GLU A 372 14.02 18.23 17.95
CA GLU A 372 13.22 17.68 16.83
C GLU A 372 14.08 16.96 15.78
N GLU A 373 15.31 17.44 15.55
CA GLU A 373 16.25 16.77 14.65
C GLU A 373 16.74 15.42 15.21
N GLN A 374 17.05 15.36 16.51
CA GLN A 374 17.41 14.10 17.16
C GLN A 374 16.23 13.12 17.14
N GLU A 375 15.02 13.58 17.49
CA GLU A 375 13.79 12.80 17.39
C GLU A 375 13.63 12.21 15.97
N ARG A 376 13.75 13.06 14.94
CA ARG A 376 13.68 12.64 13.54
C ARG A 376 14.71 11.55 13.21
N LYS A 377 15.96 11.73 13.62
CA LYS A 377 17.05 10.76 13.38
C LYS A 377 16.78 9.43 14.09
N ILE A 378 16.37 9.48 15.36
CA ILE A 378 16.04 8.30 16.17
C ILE A 378 14.85 7.55 15.56
N ARG A 379 13.76 8.26 15.26
CA ARG A 379 12.57 7.69 14.61
C ARG A 379 12.93 7.08 13.26
N ASN A 380 13.68 7.78 12.40
CA ASN A 380 14.11 7.25 11.11
C ASN A 380 14.91 5.95 11.26
N ARG A 381 15.87 5.90 12.21
CA ARG A 381 16.65 4.70 12.51
C ARG A 381 15.76 3.54 12.96
N LEU A 382 14.92 3.76 13.98
CA LEU A 382 14.05 2.72 14.55
C LEU A 382 12.96 2.24 13.60
N MET A 383 12.56 3.09 12.64
CA MET A 383 11.55 2.79 11.63
C MET A 383 12.12 2.28 10.30
N GLY A 384 13.45 2.27 10.16
CA GLY A 384 14.16 1.80 8.97
C GLY A 384 13.98 2.72 7.77
N TRP A 385 13.85 4.02 8.01
CA TRP A 385 13.80 5.04 6.98
C TRP A 385 15.20 5.60 6.71
N THR A 386 15.39 6.21 5.54
CA THR A 386 16.64 6.93 5.25
C THR A 386 16.81 8.09 6.24
N PRO A 387 18.05 8.48 6.60
CA PRO A 387 18.27 9.56 7.56
C PRO A 387 17.57 10.87 7.16
N GLN A 388 17.48 11.16 5.87
CA GLN A 388 16.82 12.34 5.28
C GLN A 388 15.33 12.10 4.95
N SER A 389 14.70 11.05 5.46
CA SER A 389 13.31 10.75 5.14
C SER A 389 12.36 11.76 5.79
N LYS A 390 11.49 12.35 4.97
CA LYS A 390 10.34 13.17 5.41
C LYS A 390 9.21 12.35 6.05
N MET A 391 9.36 11.01 6.13
CA MET A 391 8.35 10.16 6.75
C MET A 391 8.16 10.44 8.24
N ALA A 392 9.24 10.82 8.95
CA ALA A 392 9.17 11.21 10.34
C ALA A 392 8.37 12.51 10.55
N GLU A 393 8.44 13.47 9.62
CA GLU A 393 7.68 14.73 9.66
C GLU A 393 6.18 14.47 9.63
N LYS A 394 5.71 13.45 8.90
CA LYS A 394 4.30 13.08 8.87
C LYS A 394 3.77 12.68 10.26
N TYR A 395 4.55 11.91 11.02
CA TYR A 395 4.14 11.48 12.37
C TYR A 395 4.27 12.62 13.38
N LEU A 396 5.33 13.44 13.28
CA LEU A 396 5.49 14.63 14.11
C LEU A 396 4.30 15.59 13.91
N ARG A 397 3.93 15.88 12.66
CA ARG A 397 2.81 16.78 12.34
C ARG A 397 1.46 16.32 12.93
N ARG A 398 1.10 15.02 12.89
CA ARG A 398 -0.16 14.56 13.52
C ARG A 398 -0.07 14.57 15.04
N HIS A 399 1.10 14.27 15.62
CA HIS A 399 1.29 14.37 17.06
C HIS A 399 1.13 15.82 17.55
N THR A 400 1.77 16.79 16.89
CA THR A 400 1.60 18.22 17.17
C THR A 400 0.14 18.66 17.02
N ARG A 401 -0.55 18.21 15.95
CA ARG A 401 -1.97 18.52 15.75
C ARG A 401 -2.84 17.97 16.87
N ARG A 402 -2.72 16.68 17.20
CA ARG A 402 -3.46 16.04 18.30
C ARG A 402 -3.25 16.77 19.62
N LYS A 403 -1.99 17.10 19.94
CA LYS A 403 -1.64 17.79 21.17
C LYS A 403 -2.23 19.21 21.22
N ALA A 404 -2.28 19.91 20.09
CA ALA A 404 -2.95 21.20 19.99
C ALA A 404 -4.47 21.07 20.23
N ASP A 405 -5.10 20.06 19.61
CA ASP A 405 -6.53 19.79 19.80
C ASP A 405 -6.85 19.46 21.28
N GLU A 406 -6.06 18.58 21.92
CA GLU A 406 -6.22 18.22 23.34
C GLU A 406 -6.01 19.39 24.30
N ILE A 407 -5.03 20.25 24.02
CA ILE A 407 -4.81 21.47 24.80
C ILE A 407 -6.00 22.42 24.63
N SER A 408 -6.51 22.57 23.41
CA SER A 408 -7.68 23.39 23.14
C SER A 408 -8.93 22.87 23.87
N GLU A 409 -9.18 21.56 23.86
CA GLU A 409 -10.29 20.94 24.58
C GLU A 409 -10.20 21.17 26.09
N LYS A 410 -9.00 21.01 26.68
CA LYS A 410 -8.77 21.31 28.10
C LYS A 410 -9.01 22.79 28.41
N MET A 411 -8.57 23.70 27.54
CA MET A 411 -8.85 25.13 27.69
C MET A 411 -10.35 25.43 27.67
N PHE A 412 -11.15 24.73 26.84
CA PHE A 412 -12.61 24.90 26.83
C PHE A 412 -13.26 24.38 28.12
N GLN A 413 -12.83 23.22 28.63
CA GLN A 413 -13.31 22.67 29.91
C GLN A 413 -12.98 23.61 31.09
N ASP A 414 -11.79 24.21 31.08
CA ASP A 414 -11.40 25.18 32.11
C ASP A 414 -12.22 26.48 32.04
N VAL A 415 -12.71 26.87 30.84
CA VAL A 415 -13.59 28.04 30.66
C VAL A 415 -15.01 27.76 31.17
N GLU A 416 -15.52 26.53 31.05
CA GLU A 416 -16.81 26.14 31.65
C GLU A 416 -16.78 26.30 33.19
N ILE A 417 -15.65 25.99 33.84
CA ILE A 417 -15.45 26.19 35.28
C ILE A 417 -15.51 27.68 35.67
N VAL A 418 -15.12 28.59 34.78
CA VAL A 418 -15.24 30.05 35.01
C VAL A 418 -16.70 30.50 34.90
N GLY A 419 -17.49 29.91 33.99
CA GLY A 419 -18.92 30.18 33.85
C GLY A 419 -19.74 29.73 35.06
N ASP A 420 -19.47 28.53 35.57
CA ASP A 420 -20.20 27.97 36.73
C ASP A 420 -19.92 28.74 38.03
N LYS A 421 -18.71 29.29 38.21
CA LYS A 421 -18.38 30.13 39.38
C LYS A 421 -19.11 31.48 39.40
N ILE A 422 -19.57 31.97 38.25
CA ILE A 422 -20.38 33.21 38.19
C ILE A 422 -21.86 32.90 38.47
N GLY A 423 -22.33 31.68 38.16
CA GLY A 423 -23.68 31.21 38.48
C GLY A 423 -23.96 31.08 39.98
N ASP A 424 -22.98 30.63 40.76
CA ASP A 424 -23.12 30.49 42.22
C ASP A 424 -23.07 31.82 43.00
N THR A 425 -22.62 32.92 42.37
CA THR A 425 -22.58 34.25 43.02
C THR A 425 -23.87 35.07 42.88
N ASN A 426 -24.85 34.61 42.11
CA ASN A 426 -26.14 35.30 41.93
C ASN A 426 -27.30 34.65 42.72
N GLY A 427 -26.99 33.75 43.66
CA GLY A 427 -27.97 33.02 44.48
C GLY A 427 -27.77 33.17 45.99
N ALA A 428 -27.29 34.32 46.47
CA ALA A 428 -27.22 34.67 47.90
C ALA A 428 -27.88 36.02 48.18
#